data_AF-B4F8H2-F1
#
_entry.id   AF-B4F8H2-F1
#
_cell.length_a   1.000
_cell.length_b   1.000
_cell.length_c   1.000
_cell.angle_alpha   90.00
_cell.angle_beta   90.00
_cell.angle_gamma   90.00
#
_symmetry.space_group_name_H-M   'P 1'
#
loop_
_entity.id
_entity.type
_entity.pdbx_description
1 polymer ?
#
loop_
_entity_poly.entity_id
_entity_poly.type
_entity_poly.pdbx_seq_one_letter_code
_entity_poly.pdbx_strand_id
1 'polypeptide(L)'
;MPPRRRDRRRLRDPSPPSSDARAPPSALGLRLTLLVPLLILVLVLAALGFSGLLSHSPPHSQTLQTTAHSVYERGLVKRDVSAREILSEHTRVSENRSQRNFANPVLAYVTPWNSKGYDMAKLFITKLTHVSPVWYDLKSDRNRLVLEGEHNFDAKWVSELQTNGSLVVPRIVLEALPAVLLFEKKQKAKAIDIIVSECRDKGYDGIVLESWSRWAIYGVLDDQELRYMALEFVKQLGEALHSVNSKSSSHHLELIYVIPAPRMQKLNNQDFGPKDLMHLADTVDGFSLMTYDFSGPQNPGPSAPLKWIHHSLAALLSAKGSSHSNSHSRMIFLGINFYGNDFLLSGGSGGGAITGRDFVHLLEKYKPSLQWDGKSLEHFFIYSDEGVKHAVFYPTLMSLSVRLDEARNWGTGLSIWEIGQGLDYFFDIL
;
A
#
# COMPACT_ATOMS: atom_id res chain seq x y z
N MET A 1 -62.83 54.72 54.23
CA MET A 1 -62.46 54.20 55.57
C MET A 1 -62.00 52.74 55.44
N PRO A 2 -61.11 52.25 56.33
CA PRO A 2 -60.10 51.22 56.07
C PRO A 2 -60.48 49.83 56.59
N PRO A 3 -59.56 48.83 56.52
CA PRO A 3 -58.67 48.52 57.66
C PRO A 3 -57.21 48.30 57.18
N ARG A 4 -56.10 48.82 57.75
CA ARG A 4 -55.46 48.85 59.09
C ARG A 4 -54.90 47.53 59.63
N ARG A 5 -53.59 47.61 59.96
CA ARG A 5 -52.65 46.78 60.78
C ARG A 5 -51.95 45.60 60.06
N ARG A 6 -50.62 45.67 59.82
CA ARG A 6 -49.44 45.42 60.72
C ARG A 6 -49.57 44.04 61.38
N ASP A 7 -48.64 43.08 61.25
CA ASP A 7 -47.22 43.11 61.60
C ASP A 7 -46.57 41.71 61.43
N ARG A 8 -45.23 41.67 61.36
CA ARG A 8 -44.28 40.56 61.72
C ARG A 8 -43.97 39.41 60.74
N ARG A 9 -42.80 39.58 60.07
CA ARG A 9 -41.59 38.73 60.05
C ARG A 9 -41.75 37.19 60.17
N ARG A 10 -41.28 36.46 59.13
CA ARG A 10 -40.03 35.65 59.15
C ARG A 10 -39.76 35.07 57.74
N LEU A 11 -38.52 35.27 57.26
CA LEU A 11 -37.94 34.57 56.12
C LEU A 11 -37.67 33.10 56.48
N ARG A 12 -38.03 32.18 55.59
CA ARG A 12 -37.29 30.95 55.33
C ARG A 12 -37.54 30.50 53.89
N ASP A 13 -36.45 30.07 53.26
CA ASP A 13 -36.23 29.93 51.83
C ASP A 13 -37.22 29.02 51.06
N PRO A 14 -37.41 29.28 49.75
CA PRO A 14 -38.23 28.49 48.86
C PRO A 14 -37.46 27.28 48.30
N SER A 15 -38.04 26.09 48.43
CA SER A 15 -37.69 24.93 47.60
C SER A 15 -38.26 25.15 46.18
N PRO A 16 -37.44 25.15 45.11
CA PRO A 16 -37.93 25.28 43.74
C PRO A 16 -38.52 23.95 43.20
N PRO A 17 -39.33 24.00 42.12
CA PRO A 17 -40.35 23.01 41.82
C PRO A 17 -39.87 21.83 40.95
N SER A 18 -40.78 20.85 40.90
CA SER A 18 -40.77 19.54 40.27
C SER A 18 -40.35 19.49 38.80
N SER A 19 -39.67 18.38 38.51
CA SER A 19 -39.21 17.85 37.23
C SER A 19 -40.32 17.67 36.18
N ASP A 20 -40.24 18.43 35.10
CA ASP A 20 -40.69 17.98 33.78
C ASP A 20 -39.45 17.70 32.93
N ALA A 21 -39.01 16.44 32.97
CA ALA A 21 -37.90 15.94 32.17
C ALA A 21 -38.34 15.86 30.70
N ARG A 22 -38.06 16.93 29.96
CA ARG A 22 -38.20 17.00 28.51
C ARG A 22 -37.26 15.98 27.88
N ALA A 23 -37.83 15.01 27.17
CA ALA A 23 -37.11 13.92 26.51
C ALA A 23 -36.02 14.45 25.55
N PRO A 24 -34.84 13.81 25.50
CA PRO A 24 -33.73 14.24 24.66
C PRO A 24 -33.99 13.92 23.18
N PRO A 25 -33.40 14.71 22.26
CA PRO A 25 -33.65 14.57 20.82
C PRO A 25 -33.07 13.26 20.28
N SER A 26 -33.85 12.64 19.40
CA SER A 26 -33.57 11.40 18.68
C SER A 26 -32.15 11.38 18.07
N ALA A 27 -31.29 10.55 18.64
CA ALA A 27 -29.97 10.23 18.12
C ALA A 27 -30.07 9.34 16.87
N LEU A 28 -30.48 9.90 15.73
CA LEU A 28 -30.38 9.22 14.43
C LEU A 28 -29.12 9.61 13.62
N GLY A 29 -28.32 10.57 14.11
CA GLY A 29 -27.13 11.06 13.40
C GLY A 29 -25.81 10.35 13.70
N LEU A 30 -25.71 9.55 14.78
CA LEU A 30 -24.43 9.01 15.25
C LEU A 30 -24.14 7.54 14.86
N ARG A 31 -25.04 6.86 14.16
CA ARG A 31 -24.82 5.44 13.80
C ARG A 31 -24.02 5.23 12.52
N LEU A 32 -23.90 6.23 11.65
CA LEU A 32 -23.18 6.07 10.38
C LEU A 32 -21.66 6.29 10.52
N THR A 33 -21.23 7.11 11.48
CA THR A 33 -19.80 7.44 11.68
C THR A 33 -19.00 6.35 12.38
N LEU A 34 -19.65 5.45 13.13
CA LEU A 34 -18.99 4.30 13.77
C LEU A 34 -18.87 3.07 12.84
N LEU A 35 -19.66 3.00 11.77
CA LEU A 35 -19.64 1.88 10.84
C LEU A 35 -18.43 1.93 9.88
N VAL A 36 -17.99 3.11 9.47
CA VAL A 36 -16.87 3.27 8.51
C VAL A 36 -15.51 2.90 9.11
N PRO A 37 -15.13 3.34 10.33
CA PRO A 37 -13.87 2.93 10.96
C PRO A 37 -13.86 1.44 11.30
N LEU A 38 -15.01 0.88 11.69
CA LEU A 38 -15.13 -0.56 11.99
C LEU A 38 -14.98 -1.40 10.72
N LEU A 39 -15.58 -0.97 9.60
CA LEU A 39 -15.46 -1.68 8.32
C LEU A 39 -14.01 -1.68 7.79
N ILE A 40 -13.26 -0.59 8.00
CA ILE A 40 -11.87 -0.48 7.54
C ILE A 40 -10.88 -1.11 8.51
N LEU A 41 -11.11 -1.07 9.83
CA LEU A 41 -10.32 -1.85 10.79
C LEU A 41 -10.46 -3.36 10.50
N VAL A 42 -11.64 -3.81 10.08
CA VAL A 42 -11.85 -5.18 9.58
C VAL A 42 -11.07 -5.43 8.29
N LEU A 43 -10.90 -4.45 7.39
CA LEU A 43 -10.04 -4.58 6.20
C LEU A 43 -8.54 -4.64 6.54
N VAL A 44 -8.07 -3.84 7.51
CA VAL A 44 -6.67 -3.87 7.98
C VAL A 44 -6.40 -5.16 8.76
N LEU A 45 -7.34 -5.62 9.59
CA LEU A 45 -7.25 -6.92 10.26
C LEU A 45 -7.47 -8.10 9.29
N ALA A 46 -8.16 -7.92 8.16
CA ALA A 46 -8.19 -8.92 7.09
C ALA A 46 -6.85 -8.98 6.36
N ALA A 47 -6.18 -7.85 6.16
CA ALA A 47 -4.82 -7.80 5.64
C ALA A 47 -3.77 -8.36 6.61
N LEU A 48 -4.00 -8.27 7.92
CA LEU A 48 -3.07 -8.74 8.97
C LEU A 48 -3.41 -10.12 9.56
N GLY A 49 -4.67 -10.58 9.46
CA GLY A 49 -5.22 -11.63 10.32
C GLY A 49 -5.94 -12.78 9.62
N PHE A 50 -6.03 -12.78 8.28
CA PHE A 50 -6.62 -13.91 7.53
C PHE A 50 -5.59 -14.84 6.89
N SER A 51 -4.38 -14.89 7.44
CA SER A 51 -3.37 -15.92 7.10
C SER A 51 -3.66 -17.29 7.77
N GLY A 52 -4.77 -17.44 8.50
CA GLY A 52 -4.93 -18.51 9.50
C GLY A 52 -5.82 -19.71 9.15
N LEU A 53 -6.58 -19.70 8.05
CA LEU A 53 -7.60 -20.75 7.81
C LEU A 53 -7.60 -21.38 6.42
N LEU A 54 -6.66 -21.04 5.54
CA LEU A 54 -6.37 -21.89 4.40
C LEU A 54 -5.41 -22.99 4.88
N SER A 55 -5.86 -24.23 4.69
CA SER A 55 -5.18 -25.46 5.04
C SER A 55 -3.67 -25.32 4.85
N HIS A 56 -2.89 -25.69 5.89
CA HIS A 56 -1.44 -25.74 5.83
C HIS A 56 -1.02 -26.59 4.63
N SER A 57 -0.75 -25.94 3.51
CA SER A 57 -0.13 -26.61 2.36
C SER A 57 1.23 -27.10 2.84
N PRO A 58 1.60 -28.38 2.61
CA PRO A 58 2.88 -28.90 3.05
C PRO A 58 4.03 -28.07 2.46
N PRO A 59 5.20 -28.01 3.13
CA PRO A 59 6.34 -27.21 2.68
C PRO A 59 6.80 -27.73 1.30
N HIS A 60 6.40 -27.02 0.25
CA HIS A 60 6.89 -27.28 -1.09
C HIS A 60 8.18 -26.49 -1.31
N SER A 61 9.31 -27.13 -0.97
CA SER A 61 10.66 -26.63 -1.27
C SER A 61 10.98 -26.91 -2.73
N GLN A 62 10.33 -26.22 -3.68
CA GLN A 62 10.82 -26.26 -5.05
C GLN A 62 12.03 -25.33 -5.16
N THR A 63 13.18 -25.90 -5.47
CA THR A 63 14.43 -25.17 -5.69
C THR A 63 14.32 -24.34 -6.96
N LEU A 64 14.64 -23.05 -6.88
CA LEU A 64 14.75 -22.16 -8.04
C LEU A 64 15.69 -22.77 -9.09
N GLN A 65 15.20 -22.89 -10.32
CA GLN A 65 15.93 -23.46 -11.45
C GLN A 65 16.35 -22.35 -12.41
N THR A 66 17.47 -22.55 -13.11
CA THR A 66 17.90 -21.64 -14.17
C THR A 66 17.70 -22.24 -15.55
N THR A 67 17.54 -21.38 -16.55
CA THR A 67 17.50 -21.76 -17.96
C THR A 67 18.17 -20.69 -18.81
N ALA A 68 18.78 -21.09 -19.92
CA ALA A 68 19.45 -20.18 -20.84
C ALA A 68 18.50 -19.16 -21.50
N HIS A 69 17.20 -19.46 -21.58
CA HIS A 69 16.22 -18.63 -22.30
C HIS A 69 15.32 -17.83 -21.36
N SER A 70 15.10 -16.56 -21.71
CA SER A 70 14.12 -15.70 -21.05
C SER A 70 12.68 -16.23 -21.18
N VAL A 71 11.77 -15.71 -20.36
CA VAL A 71 10.32 -16.00 -20.49
C VAL A 71 9.74 -15.57 -21.85
N TYR A 72 10.33 -14.57 -22.50
CA TYR A 72 9.94 -14.13 -23.85
C TYR A 72 10.35 -15.15 -24.91
N GLU A 73 11.61 -15.61 -24.87
CA GLU A 73 12.13 -16.61 -25.81
C GLU A 73 11.46 -17.98 -25.63
N ARG A 74 11.08 -18.33 -24.40
CA ARG A 74 10.28 -19.52 -24.09
C ARG A 74 8.80 -19.39 -24.49
N GLY A 75 8.36 -18.21 -24.94
CA GLY A 75 6.97 -17.98 -25.37
C GLY A 75 5.96 -18.06 -24.23
N LEU A 76 6.35 -17.70 -23.01
CA LEU A 76 5.49 -17.79 -21.82
C LEU A 76 4.65 -16.53 -21.59
N VAL A 77 5.03 -15.41 -22.19
CA VAL A 77 4.31 -14.13 -22.13
C VAL A 77 3.17 -14.13 -23.17
N LYS A 78 2.09 -14.86 -22.87
CA LYS A 78 0.96 -15.04 -23.79
C LYS A 78 -0.39 -15.13 -23.07
N ARG A 79 -1.48 -14.98 -23.83
CA ARG A 79 -2.86 -15.01 -23.30
C ARG A 79 -3.35 -16.44 -23.05
N ASP A 80 -2.96 -17.38 -23.88
CA ASP A 80 -3.34 -18.79 -23.86
C ASP A 80 -2.38 -19.65 -23.02
N VAL A 81 -2.03 -19.16 -21.83
CA VAL A 81 -1.20 -19.91 -20.87
C VAL A 81 -2.04 -20.96 -20.14
N SER A 82 -1.50 -22.18 -19.98
CA SER A 82 -2.18 -23.27 -19.28
C SER A 82 -1.67 -23.45 -17.85
N ALA A 83 -2.49 -24.05 -16.97
CA ALA A 83 -2.07 -24.41 -15.61
C ALA A 83 -0.83 -25.32 -15.63
N ARG A 84 -0.78 -26.29 -16.56
CA ARG A 84 0.36 -27.20 -16.72
C ARG A 84 1.64 -26.46 -17.08
N GLU A 85 1.56 -25.48 -17.97
CA GLU A 85 2.70 -24.66 -18.39
C GLU A 85 3.22 -23.79 -17.25
N ILE A 86 2.32 -23.18 -16.47
CA ILE A 86 2.72 -22.46 -15.25
C ILE A 86 3.43 -23.41 -14.29
N LEU A 87 2.84 -24.57 -13.99
CA LEU A 87 3.42 -25.56 -13.07
C LEU A 87 4.80 -26.06 -13.51
N SER A 88 5.09 -26.15 -14.82
CA SER A 88 6.41 -26.56 -15.30
C SER A 88 7.47 -25.44 -15.31
N GLU A 89 7.04 -24.18 -15.37
CA GLU A 89 7.93 -23.04 -15.66
C GLU A 89 8.07 -22.03 -14.52
N HIS A 90 7.16 -22.00 -13.54
CA HIS A 90 7.08 -20.90 -12.57
C HIS A 90 8.31 -20.72 -11.66
N THR A 91 9.13 -21.77 -11.50
CA THR A 91 10.40 -21.77 -10.75
C THR A 91 11.64 -21.59 -11.63
N ARG A 92 11.47 -21.58 -12.96
CA ARG A 92 12.57 -21.47 -13.93
C ARG A 92 12.78 -20.01 -14.32
N VAL A 93 13.94 -19.48 -13.91
CA VAL A 93 14.36 -18.10 -14.19
C VAL A 93 15.52 -18.08 -15.19
N SER A 94 15.71 -16.98 -15.90
CA SER A 94 16.83 -16.84 -16.83
C SER A 94 18.17 -16.92 -16.08
N GLU A 95 19.16 -17.58 -16.69
CA GLU A 95 20.55 -17.54 -16.22
C GLU A 95 21.10 -16.10 -16.19
N ASN A 96 20.66 -15.26 -17.13
CA ASN A 96 21.01 -13.85 -17.15
C ASN A 96 20.10 -13.02 -16.23
N ARG A 97 20.32 -13.16 -14.92
CA ARG A 97 19.54 -12.44 -13.90
C ARG A 97 19.79 -10.93 -13.86
N SER A 98 20.85 -10.44 -14.51
CA SER A 98 21.18 -9.02 -14.55
C SER A 98 20.55 -8.25 -15.71
N GLN A 99 20.01 -8.96 -16.70
CA GLN A 99 19.29 -8.32 -17.80
C GLN A 99 18.00 -7.68 -17.31
N ARG A 100 17.90 -6.36 -17.45
CA ARG A 100 16.68 -5.60 -17.19
C ARG A 100 15.84 -5.48 -18.46
N ASN A 101 14.60 -5.94 -18.40
CA ASN A 101 13.61 -5.73 -19.46
C ASN A 101 12.77 -4.46 -19.21
N PHE A 102 12.82 -3.89 -18.01
CA PHE A 102 12.20 -2.63 -17.63
C PHE A 102 13.26 -1.64 -17.13
N ALA A 103 13.51 -0.59 -17.92
CA ALA A 103 14.62 0.34 -17.69
C ALA A 103 14.34 1.37 -16.59
N ASN A 104 13.07 1.76 -16.39
CA ASN A 104 12.70 2.78 -15.41
C ASN A 104 12.91 2.24 -13.97
N PRO A 105 12.95 3.11 -12.94
CA PRO A 105 13.13 2.68 -11.56
C PRO A 105 12.10 1.63 -11.10
N VAL A 106 12.56 0.68 -10.29
CA VAL A 106 11.76 -0.38 -9.66
C VAL A 106 11.98 -0.33 -8.15
N LEU A 107 10.89 -0.15 -7.42
CA LEU A 107 10.78 -0.19 -5.96
C LEU A 107 10.16 -1.54 -5.55
N ALA A 108 10.88 -2.33 -4.77
CA ALA A 108 10.40 -3.63 -4.28
C ALA A 108 10.08 -3.57 -2.79
N TYR A 109 8.86 -3.91 -2.40
CA TYR A 109 8.53 -4.10 -0.99
C TYR A 109 8.92 -5.51 -0.53
N VAL A 110 9.46 -5.60 0.69
CA VAL A 110 9.80 -6.87 1.36
C VAL A 110 9.23 -6.84 2.77
N THR A 111 8.55 -7.91 3.19
CA THR A 111 7.93 -7.99 4.52
C THR A 111 8.67 -8.96 5.44
N PRO A 112 8.82 -8.64 6.75
CA PRO A 112 9.62 -9.45 7.69
C PRO A 112 9.06 -10.87 7.92
N TRP A 113 7.75 -11.07 7.72
CA TRP A 113 7.10 -12.39 7.83
C TRP A 113 7.20 -13.24 6.55
N ASN A 114 7.77 -12.73 5.46
CA ASN A 114 8.00 -13.49 4.23
C ASN A 114 9.49 -13.47 3.85
N SER A 115 10.26 -14.43 4.38
CA SER A 115 11.71 -14.53 4.14
C SER A 115 12.07 -14.67 2.65
N LYS A 116 11.18 -15.23 1.82
CA LYS A 116 11.41 -15.35 0.37
C LYS A 116 11.67 -13.99 -0.27
N GLY A 117 11.02 -12.91 0.18
CA GLY A 117 11.24 -11.57 -0.35
C GLY A 117 12.68 -11.08 -0.17
N TYR A 118 13.32 -11.41 0.96
CA TYR A 118 14.72 -11.07 1.24
C TYR A 118 15.68 -11.80 0.30
N ASP A 119 15.41 -13.08 0.03
CA ASP A 119 16.21 -13.88 -0.89
C ASP A 119 16.04 -13.42 -2.33
N MET A 120 14.81 -13.11 -2.74
CA MET A 120 14.54 -12.57 -4.08
C MET A 120 15.16 -11.19 -4.29
N ALA A 121 15.18 -10.33 -3.26
CA ALA A 121 15.83 -9.02 -3.32
C ALA A 121 17.33 -9.16 -3.64
N LYS A 122 18.04 -10.05 -2.94
CA LYS A 122 19.46 -10.35 -3.24
C LYS A 122 19.63 -10.95 -4.63
N LEU A 123 18.78 -11.92 -4.97
CA LEU A 123 18.91 -12.71 -6.20
C LEU A 123 18.75 -11.87 -7.47
N PHE A 124 17.86 -10.87 -7.43
CA PHE A 124 17.50 -10.02 -8.57
C PHE A 124 17.87 -8.55 -8.34
N ILE A 125 18.88 -8.30 -7.51
CA ILE A 125 19.23 -6.95 -7.02
C ILE A 125 19.45 -5.93 -8.14
N THR A 126 20.08 -6.36 -9.23
CA THR A 126 20.35 -5.53 -10.42
C THR A 126 19.09 -5.05 -11.16
N LYS A 127 17.93 -5.66 -10.91
CA LYS A 127 16.62 -5.25 -11.44
C LYS A 127 15.88 -4.29 -10.51
N LEU A 128 16.32 -4.14 -9.27
CA LEU A 128 15.64 -3.40 -8.21
C LEU A 128 16.44 -2.14 -7.86
N THR A 129 16.01 -0.97 -8.34
CA THR A 129 16.69 0.29 -7.98
C THR A 129 16.51 0.65 -6.51
N HIS A 130 15.36 0.28 -5.93
CA HIS A 130 15.00 0.56 -4.54
C HIS A 130 14.43 -0.70 -3.90
N VAL A 131 14.83 -0.99 -2.66
CA VAL A 131 14.23 -2.04 -1.84
C VAL A 131 13.69 -1.39 -0.58
N SER A 132 12.39 -1.59 -0.33
CA SER A 132 11.68 -1.02 0.81
C SER A 132 11.23 -2.12 1.77
N PRO A 133 12.05 -2.43 2.78
CA PRO A 133 11.61 -3.34 3.83
C PRO A 133 10.50 -2.71 4.69
N VAL A 134 9.42 -3.47 4.94
CA VAL A 134 8.26 -3.06 5.74
C VAL A 134 8.53 -3.36 7.22
N TRP A 135 9.39 -2.55 7.84
CA TRP A 135 9.85 -2.79 9.21
C TRP A 135 9.23 -1.89 10.25
N TYR A 136 8.87 -0.66 9.91
CA TYR A 136 8.69 0.38 10.92
C TYR A 136 7.27 0.94 10.99
N ASP A 137 6.84 1.18 12.22
CA ASP A 137 5.64 1.93 12.57
C ASP A 137 6.02 3.08 13.51
N LEU A 138 5.65 4.31 13.16
CA LEU A 138 5.80 5.46 14.06
C LEU A 138 4.48 5.66 14.82
N LYS A 139 4.45 5.24 16.08
CA LYS A 139 3.26 5.22 16.95
C LYS A 139 3.28 6.36 17.96
N SER A 140 2.11 6.65 18.53
CA SER A 140 1.97 7.53 19.70
C SER A 140 1.59 6.70 20.93
N ASP A 141 2.49 6.59 21.90
CA ASP A 141 2.25 6.00 23.22
C ASP A 141 2.25 7.08 24.30
N ARG A 142 1.12 7.30 24.99
CA ARG A 142 0.98 8.30 26.08
C ARG A 142 1.56 9.69 25.71
N ASN A 143 1.27 10.18 24.51
CA ASN A 143 1.81 11.42 23.91
C ASN A 143 3.33 11.45 23.68
N ARG A 144 4.00 10.29 23.66
CA ARG A 144 5.36 10.13 23.17
C ARG A 144 5.34 9.41 21.84
N LEU A 145 6.18 9.86 20.93
CA LEU A 145 6.39 9.18 19.66
C LEU A 145 7.40 8.05 19.83
N VAL A 146 7.06 6.87 19.35
CA VAL A 146 7.89 5.66 19.40
C VAL A 146 7.97 5.07 18.01
N LEU A 147 9.20 4.83 17.54
CA LEU A 147 9.45 4.09 16.32
C LEU A 147 9.61 2.61 16.69
N GLU A 148 8.62 1.80 16.33
CA GLU A 148 8.69 0.35 16.49
C GLU A 148 9.23 -0.29 15.21
N GLY A 149 9.88 -1.47 15.34
CA GLY A 149 10.37 -2.23 14.19
C GLY A 149 11.87 -2.44 14.12
N GLU A 150 12.66 -1.76 14.95
CA GLU A 150 14.13 -1.79 14.90
C GLU A 150 14.72 -3.21 14.99
N HIS A 151 14.04 -4.13 15.68
CA HIS A 151 14.46 -5.54 15.79
C HIS A 151 14.47 -6.30 14.46
N ASN A 152 13.82 -5.77 13.41
CA ASN A 152 13.83 -6.36 12.07
C ASN A 152 15.06 -5.96 11.24
N PHE A 153 15.85 -4.97 11.71
CA PHE A 153 17.01 -4.47 10.98
C PHE A 153 18.10 -5.54 10.85
N ASP A 154 18.47 -5.83 9.61
CA ASP A 154 19.60 -6.69 9.26
C ASP A 154 20.67 -5.86 8.54
N ALA A 155 21.70 -5.43 9.28
CA ALA A 155 22.79 -4.62 8.76
C ALA A 155 23.55 -5.30 7.61
N LYS A 156 23.69 -6.63 7.65
CA LYS A 156 24.41 -7.38 6.63
C LYS A 156 23.61 -7.40 5.34
N TRP A 157 22.32 -7.71 5.43
CA TRP A 157 21.42 -7.71 4.27
C TRP A 157 21.34 -6.33 3.64
N VAL A 158 21.16 -5.27 4.43
CA VAL A 158 21.13 -3.88 3.94
C VAL A 158 22.42 -3.52 3.19
N SER A 159 23.58 -3.80 3.80
CA SER A 159 24.87 -3.53 3.18
C SER A 159 25.10 -4.31 1.89
N GLU A 160 24.63 -5.57 1.83
CA GLU A 160 24.71 -6.40 0.63
C GLU A 160 23.90 -5.80 -0.53
N LEU A 161 22.68 -5.31 -0.29
CA LEU A 161 21.86 -4.65 -1.32
C LEU A 161 22.52 -3.36 -1.82
N GLN A 162 22.96 -2.50 -0.89
CA GLN A 162 23.59 -1.21 -1.22
C GLN A 162 24.89 -1.35 -2.00
N THR A 163 25.73 -2.33 -1.62
CA THR A 163 27.00 -2.61 -2.33
C THR A 163 26.76 -3.03 -3.78
N ASN A 164 25.59 -3.60 -4.08
CA ASN A 164 25.18 -4.02 -5.42
C ASN A 164 24.35 -2.95 -6.16
N GLY A 165 24.26 -1.73 -5.63
CA GLY A 165 23.73 -0.56 -6.31
C GLY A 165 22.24 -0.26 -6.07
N SER A 166 21.58 -0.97 -5.15
CA SER A 166 20.18 -0.69 -4.80
C SER A 166 20.08 0.19 -3.57
N LEU A 167 19.19 1.17 -3.60
CA LEU A 167 18.89 2.00 -2.45
C LEU A 167 17.97 1.27 -1.47
N VAL A 168 18.31 1.30 -0.19
CA VAL A 168 17.49 0.72 0.87
C VAL A 168 16.69 1.82 1.57
N VAL A 169 15.39 1.80 1.33
CA VAL A 169 14.43 2.85 1.73
C VAL A 169 13.28 2.24 2.55
N PRO A 170 13.50 1.92 3.84
CA PRO A 170 12.49 1.25 4.66
C PRO A 170 11.14 1.98 4.67
N ARG A 171 10.06 1.19 4.67
CA ARG A 171 8.72 1.73 4.81
C ARG A 171 8.46 2.08 6.28
N ILE A 172 8.01 3.31 6.50
CA ILE A 172 7.53 3.80 7.80
C ILE A 172 6.04 4.08 7.67
N VAL A 173 5.23 3.31 8.39
CA VAL A 173 3.80 3.59 8.54
C VAL A 173 3.62 4.60 9.67
N LEU A 174 2.97 5.71 9.36
CA LEU A 174 2.67 6.74 10.34
C LEU A 174 1.39 6.33 11.09
N GLU A 175 1.55 5.70 12.25
CA GLU A 175 0.45 5.25 13.11
C GLU A 175 0.12 6.23 14.25
N ALA A 176 0.94 7.23 14.50
CA ALA A 176 0.64 8.24 15.50
C ALA A 176 -0.68 8.98 15.16
N LEU A 177 -1.37 9.46 16.20
CA LEU A 177 -2.59 10.25 16.02
C LEU A 177 -2.27 11.53 15.23
N PRO A 178 -3.09 11.90 14.22
CA PRO A 178 -2.86 13.13 13.46
C PRO A 178 -2.74 14.37 14.35
N ALA A 179 -3.54 14.45 15.42
CA ALA A 179 -3.51 15.59 16.33
C ALA A 179 -2.11 15.82 16.95
N VAL A 180 -1.40 14.74 17.29
CA VAL A 180 -0.03 14.79 17.83
C VAL A 180 0.94 15.35 16.79
N LEU A 181 0.79 14.99 15.53
CA LEU A 181 1.73 15.37 14.47
C LEU A 181 1.42 16.72 13.83
N LEU A 182 0.15 17.10 13.74
CA LEU A 182 -0.28 18.29 13.00
C LEU A 182 -0.35 19.53 13.89
N PHE A 183 -0.82 19.40 15.14
CA PHE A 183 -1.02 20.56 16.03
C PHE A 183 0.13 20.79 17.00
N GLU A 184 0.85 19.75 17.42
CA GLU A 184 1.92 19.89 18.40
C GLU A 184 3.28 20.07 17.70
N LYS A 185 3.71 21.33 17.52
CA LYS A 185 4.99 21.67 16.83
C LYS A 185 6.21 20.87 17.36
N LYS A 186 6.29 20.64 18.67
CA LYS A 186 7.38 19.86 19.28
C LYS A 186 7.35 18.38 18.88
N GLN A 187 6.17 17.78 18.83
CA GLN A 187 5.99 16.39 18.42
C GLN A 187 6.20 16.25 16.91
N LYS A 188 5.74 17.22 16.11
CA LYS A 188 6.06 17.29 14.68
C LYS A 188 7.56 17.23 14.43
N ALA A 189 8.32 18.14 15.07
CA ALA A 189 9.77 18.17 14.96
C ALA A 189 10.40 16.86 15.48
N LYS A 190 9.84 16.27 16.55
CA LYS A 190 10.34 15.02 17.09
C LYS A 190 10.10 13.82 16.15
N ALA A 191 8.96 13.76 15.47
CA ALA A 191 8.67 12.74 14.47
C ALA A 191 9.69 12.76 13.34
N ILE A 192 9.98 13.96 12.81
CA ILE A 192 10.97 14.17 11.76
C ILE A 192 12.37 13.75 12.25
N ASP A 193 12.77 14.21 13.45
CA ASP A 193 14.05 13.86 14.07
C ASP A 193 14.23 12.35 14.27
N ILE A 194 13.18 11.65 14.71
CA ILE A 194 13.20 10.19 14.87
C ILE A 194 13.47 9.50 13.53
N ILE A 195 12.74 9.89 12.48
CA ILE A 195 12.86 9.28 11.15
C ILE A 195 14.26 9.55 10.56
N VAL A 196 14.70 10.80 10.54
CA VAL A 196 15.99 11.20 9.98
C VAL A 196 17.15 10.57 10.76
N SER A 197 17.03 10.49 12.09
CA SER A 197 18.05 9.85 12.92
C SER A 197 18.13 8.34 12.65
N GLU A 198 17.00 7.64 12.50
CA GLU A 198 17.02 6.22 12.15
C GLU A 198 17.75 5.98 10.82
N CYS A 199 17.48 6.78 9.78
CA CYS A 199 18.20 6.69 8.51
C CYS A 199 19.71 6.89 8.67
N ARG A 200 20.11 7.95 9.40
CA ARG A 200 21.53 8.25 9.64
C ARG A 200 22.24 7.15 10.43
N ASP A 201 21.57 6.63 11.45
CA ASP A 201 22.14 5.72 12.43
C ASP A 201 22.23 4.30 11.85
N LYS A 202 21.23 3.86 11.06
CA LYS A 202 21.22 2.56 10.37
C LYS A 202 21.88 2.58 8.98
N GLY A 203 22.11 3.77 8.41
CA GLY A 203 22.72 3.93 7.10
C GLY A 203 21.77 3.67 5.94
N TYR A 204 20.47 3.95 6.11
CA TYR A 204 19.49 3.88 5.02
C TYR A 204 19.69 5.00 4.00
N ASP A 205 19.16 4.80 2.80
CA ASP A 205 19.24 5.75 1.68
C ASP A 205 18.05 6.71 1.63
N GLY A 206 17.10 6.56 2.54
CA GLY A 206 15.84 7.28 2.54
C GLY A 206 14.75 6.47 3.22
N ILE A 207 13.48 6.82 2.95
CA ILE A 207 12.31 6.08 3.43
C ILE A 207 11.19 6.05 2.39
N VAL A 208 10.31 5.07 2.56
CA VAL A 208 8.96 5.13 2.01
C VAL A 208 7.98 5.51 3.13
N LEU A 209 7.29 6.65 3.03
CA LEU A 209 6.32 7.09 4.02
C LEU A 209 4.90 6.67 3.65
N GLU A 210 4.20 5.96 4.54
CA GLU A 210 2.76 5.71 4.43
C GLU A 210 2.00 6.46 5.52
N SER A 211 1.23 7.48 5.14
CA SER A 211 0.35 8.20 6.08
C SER A 211 -1.02 8.56 5.51
N TRP A 212 -1.19 8.53 4.18
CA TRP A 212 -2.41 8.98 3.51
C TRP A 212 -3.67 8.26 3.98
N SER A 213 -3.61 6.93 4.08
CA SER A 213 -4.72 6.09 4.55
C SER A 213 -5.16 6.47 5.97
N ARG A 214 -4.19 6.78 6.84
CA ARG A 214 -4.48 7.26 8.20
C ARG A 214 -5.08 8.66 8.21
N TRP A 215 -4.58 9.57 7.38
CA TRP A 215 -5.18 10.89 7.19
C TRP A 215 -6.65 10.80 6.74
N ALA A 216 -6.95 9.91 5.80
CA ALA A 216 -8.32 9.67 5.36
C ALA A 216 -9.22 9.18 6.50
N ILE A 217 -8.77 8.16 7.27
CA ILE A 217 -9.56 7.57 8.36
C ILE A 217 -9.91 8.59 9.45
N TYR A 218 -9.02 9.52 9.75
CA TYR A 218 -9.25 10.56 10.75
C TYR A 218 -9.91 11.83 10.20
N GLY A 219 -10.34 11.84 8.93
CA GLY A 219 -11.00 12.99 8.30
C GLY A 219 -10.08 14.18 8.05
N VAL A 220 -8.76 14.00 8.15
CA VAL A 220 -7.75 15.06 7.91
C VAL A 220 -7.83 15.56 6.48
N LEU A 221 -8.13 14.66 5.53
CA LEU A 221 -8.17 15.01 4.10
C LEU A 221 -9.45 15.74 3.67
N ASP A 222 -10.51 15.66 4.49
CA ASP A 222 -11.80 16.29 4.21
C ASP A 222 -11.85 17.77 4.63
N ASP A 223 -10.98 18.17 5.55
CA ASP A 223 -10.77 19.56 5.97
C ASP A 223 -9.56 20.18 5.25
N GLN A 224 -9.75 21.35 4.65
CA GLN A 224 -8.72 21.99 3.82
C GLN A 224 -7.48 22.42 4.63
N GLU A 225 -7.67 22.92 5.85
CA GLU A 225 -6.57 23.35 6.71
C GLU A 225 -5.81 22.15 7.27
N LEU A 226 -6.51 21.09 7.67
CA LEU A 226 -5.88 19.86 8.13
C LEU A 226 -5.12 19.16 7.00
N ARG A 227 -5.67 19.11 5.78
CA ARG A 227 -4.98 18.60 4.60
C ARG A 227 -3.70 19.39 4.34
N TYR A 228 -3.78 20.72 4.37
CA TYR A 228 -2.61 21.58 4.20
C TYR A 228 -1.54 21.29 5.28
N MET A 229 -1.93 21.17 6.55
CA MET A 229 -1.01 20.82 7.64
C MET A 229 -0.36 19.44 7.46
N ALA A 230 -1.10 18.46 6.92
CA ALA A 230 -0.60 17.13 6.63
C ALA A 230 0.40 17.12 5.47
N LEU A 231 0.11 17.83 4.38
CA LEU A 231 1.05 18.00 3.27
C LEU A 231 2.31 18.76 3.71
N GLU A 232 2.15 19.80 4.53
CA GLU A 232 3.26 20.56 5.10
C GLU A 232 4.13 19.71 6.03
N PHE A 233 3.57 18.73 6.74
CA PHE A 233 4.36 17.74 7.49
C PHE A 233 5.22 16.88 6.55
N VAL A 234 4.63 16.36 5.46
CA VAL A 234 5.37 15.55 4.47
C VAL A 234 6.48 16.39 3.83
N LYS A 235 6.20 17.65 3.50
CA LYS A 235 7.17 18.60 2.94
C LYS A 235 8.36 18.84 3.89
N GLN A 236 8.09 19.15 5.16
CA GLN A 236 9.13 19.37 6.16
C GLN A 236 9.97 18.12 6.43
N LEU A 237 9.36 16.93 6.34
CA LEU A 237 10.10 15.68 6.42
C LEU A 237 11.02 15.50 5.21
N GLY A 238 10.53 15.77 4.00
CA GLY A 238 11.31 15.75 2.77
C GLY A 238 12.52 16.69 2.83
N GLU A 239 12.31 17.94 3.22
CA GLU A 239 13.38 18.93 3.41
C GLU A 239 14.43 18.46 4.44
N ALA A 240 13.97 17.85 5.54
CA ALA A 240 14.88 17.32 6.57
C ALA A 240 15.70 16.12 6.07
N LEU A 241 15.10 15.20 5.31
CA LEU A 241 15.81 14.09 4.67
C LEU A 241 16.81 14.62 3.64
N HIS A 242 16.42 15.61 2.84
CA HIS A 242 17.27 16.24 1.83
C HIS A 242 18.50 16.95 2.43
N SER A 243 18.42 17.37 3.70
CA SER A 243 19.53 17.99 4.43
C SER A 243 20.61 17.01 4.90
N VAL A 244 20.40 15.70 4.73
CA VAL A 244 21.31 14.64 5.15
C VAL A 244 21.73 13.83 3.92
N ASN A 245 23.04 13.59 3.78
CA ASN A 245 23.55 12.73 2.72
C ASN A 245 23.49 11.25 3.12
N SER A 246 23.03 10.41 2.21
CA SER A 246 23.23 8.97 2.27
C SER A 246 24.72 8.64 2.28
N LYS A 247 25.09 7.68 3.13
CA LYS A 247 26.44 7.12 3.21
C LYS A 247 26.77 6.25 1.99
N SER A 248 25.76 5.64 1.35
CA SER A 248 25.97 4.65 0.29
C SER A 248 25.98 5.28 -1.11
N SER A 249 25.11 6.26 -1.36
CA SER A 249 24.92 6.84 -2.70
C SER A 249 25.58 8.21 -2.90
N SER A 250 26.10 8.85 -1.83
CA SER A 250 26.60 10.24 -1.83
C SER A 250 25.57 11.30 -2.25
N HIS A 251 24.31 10.92 -2.41
CA HIS A 251 23.17 11.80 -2.64
C HIS A 251 22.43 12.07 -1.32
N HIS A 252 21.45 12.97 -1.34
CA HIS A 252 20.59 13.18 -0.19
C HIS A 252 19.72 11.95 0.13
N LEU A 253 19.19 11.85 1.35
CA LEU A 253 18.25 10.79 1.70
C LEU A 253 16.92 10.98 0.96
N GLU A 254 16.41 9.93 0.33
CA GLU A 254 15.19 10.01 -0.47
C GLU A 254 13.90 9.89 0.36
N LEU A 255 12.85 10.59 -0.08
CA LEU A 255 11.49 10.41 0.39
C LEU A 255 10.60 9.91 -0.74
N ILE A 256 10.11 8.68 -0.61
CA ILE A 256 9.04 8.13 -1.46
C ILE A 256 7.73 8.15 -0.67
N TYR A 257 6.66 8.72 -1.23
CA TYR A 257 5.37 8.84 -0.54
C TYR A 257 4.31 7.88 -1.09
N VAL A 258 3.68 7.10 -0.22
CA VAL A 258 2.61 6.16 -0.62
C VAL A 258 1.30 6.92 -0.86
N ILE A 259 0.73 6.74 -2.04
CA ILE A 259 -0.54 7.36 -2.45
C ILE A 259 -1.53 6.32 -2.98
N PRO A 260 -2.83 6.43 -2.64
CA PRO A 260 -3.84 5.51 -3.15
C PRO A 260 -4.15 5.81 -4.62
N ALA A 261 -4.52 4.77 -5.37
CA ALA A 261 -5.14 4.95 -6.67
C ALA A 261 -6.62 5.37 -6.51
N PRO A 262 -7.08 6.42 -7.21
CA PRO A 262 -8.47 6.86 -7.10
C PRO A 262 -9.44 5.78 -7.59
N ARG A 263 -10.50 5.53 -6.81
CA ARG A 263 -11.49 4.50 -7.14
C ARG A 263 -12.43 4.91 -8.27
N MET A 264 -12.70 6.21 -8.35
CA MET A 264 -13.62 6.82 -9.32
C MET A 264 -12.88 7.76 -10.24
N GLN A 265 -13.38 7.95 -11.46
CA GLN A 265 -12.76 8.87 -12.43
C GLN A 265 -12.81 10.33 -11.95
N LYS A 266 -13.87 10.71 -11.23
CA LYS A 266 -13.94 12.00 -10.55
C LYS A 266 -13.31 11.86 -9.17
N LEU A 267 -12.21 12.59 -8.98
CA LEU A 267 -11.54 12.68 -7.68
C LEU A 267 -12.48 13.28 -6.63
N ASN A 268 -12.44 12.72 -5.43
CA ASN A 268 -13.06 13.23 -4.23
C ASN A 268 -11.99 13.79 -3.26
N ASN A 269 -12.41 14.36 -2.13
CA ASN A 269 -11.49 15.01 -1.20
C ASN A 269 -10.49 14.03 -0.57
N GLN A 270 -10.81 12.74 -0.44
CA GLN A 270 -9.89 11.75 0.13
C GLN A 270 -8.88 11.21 -0.88
N ASP A 271 -9.07 11.48 -2.17
CA ASP A 271 -8.12 11.07 -3.21
C ASP A 271 -6.89 11.99 -3.21
N PHE A 272 -5.72 11.41 -3.51
CA PHE A 272 -4.51 12.17 -3.84
C PHE A 272 -4.64 12.68 -5.27
N GLY A 273 -4.61 14.01 -5.44
CA GLY A 273 -4.86 14.65 -6.73
C GLY A 273 -3.68 15.44 -7.28
N PRO A 274 -3.81 16.00 -8.49
CA PRO A 274 -2.77 16.81 -9.13
C PRO A 274 -2.29 17.98 -8.26
N LYS A 275 -3.17 18.60 -7.47
CA LYS A 275 -2.79 19.71 -6.59
C LYS A 275 -1.86 19.26 -5.46
N ASP A 276 -2.08 18.08 -4.91
CA ASP A 276 -1.23 17.51 -3.85
C ASP A 276 0.11 17.08 -4.42
N LEU A 277 0.10 16.49 -5.62
CA LEU A 277 1.32 16.18 -6.37
C LEU A 277 2.17 17.44 -6.54
N MET A 278 1.59 18.51 -7.10
CA MET A 278 2.30 19.77 -7.32
C MET A 278 2.78 20.40 -6.01
N HIS A 279 2.05 20.21 -4.91
CA HIS A 279 2.43 20.75 -3.61
C HIS A 279 3.67 20.06 -3.02
N LEU A 280 3.85 18.77 -3.31
CA LEU A 280 4.92 17.94 -2.75
C LEU A 280 6.10 17.71 -3.70
N ALA A 281 5.94 17.96 -5.01
CA ALA A 281 6.89 17.57 -6.06
C ALA A 281 8.33 18.11 -5.86
N ASP A 282 8.51 19.23 -5.18
CA ASP A 282 9.84 19.81 -4.94
C ASP A 282 10.58 19.17 -3.75
N THR A 283 9.91 18.33 -2.96
CA THR A 283 10.42 17.81 -1.67
C THR A 283 10.25 16.30 -1.50
N VAL A 284 9.63 15.64 -2.47
CA VAL A 284 9.40 14.19 -2.50
C VAL A 284 10.08 13.65 -3.75
N ASP A 285 10.92 12.63 -3.60
CA ASP A 285 11.71 12.03 -4.69
C ASP A 285 10.88 11.04 -5.53
N GLY A 286 9.81 10.48 -4.95
CA GLY A 286 8.85 9.67 -5.69
C GLY A 286 7.53 9.41 -4.99
N PHE A 287 6.56 8.90 -5.73
CA PHE A 287 5.24 8.54 -5.23
C PHE A 287 4.95 7.07 -5.56
N SER A 288 4.74 6.24 -4.55
CA SER A 288 4.32 4.86 -4.73
C SER A 288 2.80 4.80 -4.89
N LEU A 289 2.33 4.65 -6.14
CA LEU A 289 0.92 4.65 -6.49
C LEU A 289 0.35 3.24 -6.37
N MET A 290 -0.54 3.01 -5.41
CA MET A 290 -1.04 1.68 -5.03
C MET A 290 -2.15 1.17 -5.97
N THR A 291 -1.80 0.85 -7.22
CA THR A 291 -2.71 0.37 -8.28
C THR A 291 -3.02 -1.14 -8.20
N TYR A 292 -3.40 -1.61 -7.02
CA TYR A 292 -3.89 -2.98 -6.76
C TYR A 292 -5.00 -2.95 -5.69
N ASP A 293 -5.57 -4.10 -5.34
CA ASP A 293 -6.75 -4.21 -4.47
C ASP A 293 -7.98 -3.42 -4.98
N PHE A 294 -8.15 -3.41 -6.31
CA PHE A 294 -9.34 -2.86 -6.94
C PHE A 294 -10.62 -3.59 -6.49
N SER A 295 -10.57 -4.93 -6.52
CA SER A 295 -11.65 -5.81 -6.10
C SER A 295 -11.45 -6.33 -4.68
N GLY A 296 -12.53 -6.70 -4.01
CA GLY A 296 -12.49 -7.29 -2.67
C GLY A 296 -13.59 -8.33 -2.46
N PRO A 297 -13.66 -9.00 -1.30
CA PRO A 297 -14.59 -10.12 -1.08
C PRO A 297 -16.07 -9.79 -1.26
N GLN A 298 -16.45 -8.52 -1.14
CA GLN A 298 -17.82 -8.04 -1.35
C GLN A 298 -18.16 -7.82 -2.83
N ASN A 299 -17.14 -7.67 -3.68
CA ASN A 299 -17.26 -7.50 -5.11
C ASN A 299 -16.07 -8.21 -5.80
N PRO A 300 -16.10 -9.56 -5.89
CA PRO A 300 -15.04 -10.37 -6.47
C PRO A 300 -14.68 -9.93 -7.89
N GLY A 301 -13.39 -9.90 -8.20
CA GLY A 301 -12.93 -9.43 -9.50
C GLY A 301 -11.41 -9.31 -9.62
N PRO A 302 -10.94 -8.77 -10.76
CA PRO A 302 -9.53 -8.50 -11.02
C PRO A 302 -8.88 -7.59 -9.97
N SER A 303 -7.60 -7.80 -9.70
CA SER A 303 -6.87 -7.05 -8.66
C SER A 303 -6.45 -5.66 -9.12
N ALA A 304 -6.04 -5.53 -10.38
CA ALA A 304 -5.40 -4.33 -10.88
C ALA A 304 -5.81 -3.98 -12.34
N PRO A 305 -7.11 -3.83 -12.69
CA PRO A 305 -7.55 -3.70 -14.09
C PRO A 305 -6.82 -2.62 -14.87
N LEU A 306 -6.29 -2.92 -16.06
CA LEU A 306 -5.43 -1.97 -16.77
C LEU A 306 -6.13 -0.65 -17.11
N LYS A 307 -7.43 -0.68 -17.41
CA LYS A 307 -8.21 0.55 -17.66
C LYS A 307 -8.30 1.45 -16.42
N TRP A 308 -8.38 0.86 -15.22
CA TRP A 308 -8.37 1.61 -13.96
C TRP A 308 -7.00 2.19 -13.66
N ILE A 309 -5.93 1.43 -13.92
CA ILE A 309 -4.54 1.90 -13.84
C ILE A 309 -4.35 3.13 -14.74
N HIS A 310 -4.74 3.01 -16.01
CA HIS A 310 -4.68 4.11 -16.99
C HIS A 310 -5.43 5.36 -16.51
N HIS A 311 -6.67 5.19 -16.03
CA HIS A 311 -7.45 6.31 -15.50
C HIS A 311 -6.83 6.93 -14.26
N SER A 312 -6.20 6.14 -13.39
CA SER A 312 -5.52 6.61 -12.18
C SER A 312 -4.35 7.52 -12.53
N LEU A 313 -3.50 7.08 -13.47
CA LEU A 313 -2.40 7.88 -14.00
C LEU A 313 -2.90 9.14 -14.71
N ALA A 314 -3.91 9.00 -15.58
CA ALA A 314 -4.49 10.13 -16.28
C ALA A 314 -5.09 11.18 -15.33
N ALA A 315 -5.81 10.76 -14.28
CA ALA A 315 -6.38 11.66 -13.29
C ALA A 315 -5.29 12.38 -12.49
N LEU A 316 -4.27 11.65 -12.04
CA LEU A 316 -3.15 12.19 -11.24
C LEU A 316 -2.27 13.15 -12.05
N LEU A 317 -2.00 12.83 -13.31
CA LEU A 317 -1.11 13.59 -14.20
C LEU A 317 -1.86 14.59 -15.10
N SER A 318 -3.17 14.79 -14.87
CA SER A 318 -4.05 15.68 -15.66
C SER A 318 -3.76 17.19 -15.51
N ALA A 319 -2.60 17.58 -14.97
CA ALA A 319 -2.23 18.98 -14.79
C ALA A 319 -2.24 19.73 -16.14
N LYS A 320 -3.37 20.41 -16.41
CA LYS A 320 -3.59 21.19 -17.63
C LYS A 320 -2.47 22.22 -17.79
N GLY A 321 -1.67 22.05 -18.84
CA GLY A 321 -0.83 23.13 -19.38
C GLY A 321 0.61 23.22 -18.88
N SER A 322 1.10 22.28 -18.05
CA SER A 322 2.51 22.28 -17.66
C SER A 322 3.35 21.40 -18.60
N SER A 323 4.40 21.96 -19.18
CA SER A 323 5.51 21.22 -19.82
C SER A 323 6.17 20.17 -18.91
N HIS A 324 5.78 20.13 -17.64
CA HIS A 324 6.29 19.26 -16.58
C HIS A 324 5.57 17.91 -16.45
N SER A 325 4.54 17.58 -17.26
CA SER A 325 3.83 16.30 -17.14
C SER A 325 4.78 15.09 -17.22
N ASN A 326 5.76 15.15 -18.12
CA ASN A 326 6.79 14.11 -18.29
C ASN A 326 7.82 14.10 -17.15
N SER A 327 7.98 15.22 -16.43
CA SER A 327 8.85 15.28 -15.25
C SER A 327 8.17 14.60 -14.08
N HIS A 328 6.89 14.90 -13.85
CA HIS A 328 6.12 14.32 -12.76
C HIS A 328 5.81 12.84 -12.96
N SER A 329 5.63 12.37 -14.20
CA SER A 329 5.39 10.94 -14.44
C SER A 329 6.56 10.07 -14.00
N ARG A 330 7.80 10.55 -14.15
CA ARG A 330 9.01 9.86 -13.69
C ARG A 330 9.13 9.75 -12.17
N MET A 331 8.39 10.58 -11.43
CA MET A 331 8.31 10.50 -9.98
C MET A 331 7.34 9.41 -9.52
N ILE A 332 6.47 8.91 -10.40
CA ILE A 332 5.50 7.89 -10.03
C ILE A 332 6.14 6.50 -10.13
N PHE A 333 6.03 5.71 -9.07
CA PHE A 333 6.21 4.26 -9.09
C PHE A 333 4.83 3.61 -9.19
N LEU A 334 4.53 3.00 -10.34
CA LEU A 334 3.25 2.35 -10.59
C LEU A 334 3.17 1.01 -9.86
N GLY A 335 2.19 0.86 -8.97
CA GLY A 335 1.97 -0.32 -8.17
C GLY A 335 1.53 -1.54 -8.98
N ILE A 336 2.25 -2.64 -8.84
CA ILE A 336 1.87 -3.96 -9.34
C ILE A 336 1.88 -4.99 -8.20
N ASN A 337 0.89 -5.88 -8.23
CA ASN A 337 0.73 -6.94 -7.23
C ASN A 337 1.45 -8.23 -7.66
N PHE A 338 2.23 -8.78 -6.75
CA PHE A 338 2.85 -10.11 -6.85
C PHE A 338 2.05 -11.18 -6.07
N TYR A 339 0.85 -10.84 -5.61
CA TYR A 339 -0.13 -11.74 -5.01
C TYR A 339 -1.45 -11.67 -5.79
N GLY A 340 -2.38 -12.55 -5.46
CA GLY A 340 -3.72 -12.55 -6.03
C GLY A 340 -4.79 -12.66 -4.97
N ASN A 341 -6.00 -12.99 -5.39
CA ASN A 341 -7.13 -13.25 -4.52
C ASN A 341 -7.84 -14.55 -4.92
N ASP A 342 -8.31 -15.29 -3.93
CA ASP A 342 -9.27 -16.38 -4.08
C ASP A 342 -10.58 -15.95 -3.43
N PHE A 343 -11.62 -15.70 -4.23
CA PHE A 343 -12.91 -15.21 -3.77
C PHE A 343 -14.01 -16.27 -3.82
N LEU A 344 -14.87 -16.28 -2.81
CA LEU A 344 -16.12 -17.06 -2.85
C LEU A 344 -17.14 -16.40 -3.78
N LEU A 345 -17.68 -17.16 -4.73
CA LEU A 345 -18.72 -16.68 -5.67
C LEU A 345 -20.14 -16.84 -5.14
N SER A 346 -20.36 -17.73 -4.18
CA SER A 346 -21.68 -18.02 -3.61
C SER A 346 -21.71 -17.70 -2.12
N GLY A 347 -22.59 -16.78 -1.69
CA GLY A 347 -23.09 -16.77 -0.30
C GLY A 347 -22.46 -15.81 0.72
N GLY A 348 -21.68 -14.79 0.36
CA GLY A 348 -21.26 -13.76 1.32
C GLY A 348 -19.92 -13.11 1.01
N SER A 349 -19.50 -12.18 1.89
CA SER A 349 -18.13 -11.66 1.92
C SER A 349 -17.19 -12.77 2.36
N GLY A 350 -16.45 -13.36 1.43
CA GLY A 350 -15.48 -14.40 1.77
C GLY A 350 -14.44 -14.62 0.68
N GLY A 351 -13.38 -15.32 1.06
CA GLY A 351 -12.13 -15.34 0.30
C GLY A 351 -11.15 -14.28 0.79
N GLY A 352 -9.97 -14.24 0.17
CA GLY A 352 -8.89 -13.36 0.60
C GLY A 352 -7.67 -13.43 -0.31
N ALA A 353 -6.63 -12.71 0.11
CA ALA A 353 -5.37 -12.67 -0.60
C ALA A 353 -4.69 -14.05 -0.59
N ILE A 354 -4.08 -14.41 -1.72
CA ILE A 354 -3.32 -15.64 -1.90
C ILE A 354 -1.92 -15.34 -2.45
N THR A 355 -0.93 -16.10 -2.00
CA THR A 355 0.45 -16.03 -2.49
C THR A 355 0.66 -16.97 -3.67
N GLY A 356 1.83 -16.89 -4.32
CA GLY A 356 2.23 -17.80 -5.39
C GLY A 356 2.25 -19.26 -4.97
N ARG A 357 2.51 -19.55 -3.68
CA ARG A 357 2.43 -20.91 -3.14
C ARG A 357 1.00 -21.44 -3.18
N ASP A 358 0.05 -20.63 -2.71
CA ASP A 358 -1.37 -20.98 -2.69
C ASP A 358 -1.89 -21.12 -4.12
N PHE A 359 -1.52 -20.19 -5.00
CA PHE A 359 -1.86 -20.26 -6.43
C PHE A 359 -1.37 -21.56 -7.08
N VAL A 360 -0.10 -21.94 -6.89
CA VAL A 360 0.46 -23.20 -7.39
C VAL A 360 -0.31 -24.39 -6.84
N HIS A 361 -0.61 -24.41 -5.53
CA HIS A 361 -1.40 -25.47 -4.93
C HIS A 361 -2.79 -25.62 -5.57
N LEU A 362 -3.48 -24.50 -5.84
CA LEU A 362 -4.77 -24.51 -6.51
C LEU A 362 -4.67 -25.03 -7.95
N LEU A 363 -3.61 -24.66 -8.68
CA LEU A 363 -3.37 -25.18 -10.03
C LEU A 363 -3.12 -26.70 -10.03
N GLU A 364 -2.36 -27.22 -9.05
CA GLU A 364 -2.10 -28.66 -8.91
C GLU A 364 -3.35 -29.45 -8.54
N LYS A 365 -4.11 -28.96 -7.53
CA LYS A 365 -5.30 -29.63 -6.99
C LYS A 365 -6.42 -29.70 -8.03
N TYR A 366 -6.73 -28.57 -8.68
CA TYR A 366 -7.93 -28.49 -9.54
C TYR A 366 -7.65 -28.52 -11.04
N LYS A 367 -6.39 -28.33 -11.46
CA LYS A 367 -5.99 -28.28 -12.89
C LYS A 367 -6.94 -27.40 -13.73
N PRO A 368 -7.21 -26.17 -13.29
CA PRO A 368 -8.23 -25.34 -13.91
C PRO A 368 -7.80 -24.86 -15.30
N SER A 369 -8.78 -24.45 -16.11
CA SER A 369 -8.51 -23.69 -17.34
C SER A 369 -8.46 -22.20 -17.00
N LEU A 370 -7.31 -21.57 -17.24
CA LEU A 370 -7.16 -20.13 -17.08
C LEU A 370 -7.86 -19.41 -18.23
N GLN A 371 -8.61 -18.37 -17.89
CA GLN A 371 -9.36 -17.54 -18.81
C GLN A 371 -8.75 -16.13 -18.85
N TRP A 372 -8.54 -15.59 -20.04
CA TRP A 372 -8.10 -14.22 -20.23
C TRP A 372 -9.30 -13.27 -20.27
N ASP A 373 -9.39 -12.36 -19.29
CA ASP A 373 -10.37 -11.28 -19.35
C ASP A 373 -9.81 -10.11 -20.16
N GLY A 374 -10.32 -9.94 -21.38
CA GLY A 374 -9.94 -8.85 -22.27
C GLY A 374 -10.30 -7.45 -21.76
N LYS A 375 -11.15 -7.31 -20.73
CA LYS A 375 -11.52 -6.00 -20.16
C LYS A 375 -10.53 -5.53 -19.10
N SER A 376 -10.13 -6.41 -18.18
CA SER A 376 -9.14 -6.10 -17.13
C SER A 376 -7.70 -6.36 -17.57
N LEU A 377 -7.51 -7.18 -18.60
CA LEU A 377 -6.21 -7.70 -19.05
C LEU A 377 -5.51 -8.46 -17.91
N GLU A 378 -6.29 -9.35 -17.29
CA GLU A 378 -5.86 -10.31 -16.27
C GLU A 378 -6.35 -11.71 -16.63
N HIS A 379 -5.64 -12.70 -16.09
CA HIS A 379 -6.14 -14.06 -16.06
C HIS A 379 -6.97 -14.29 -14.81
N PHE A 380 -7.96 -15.16 -14.93
CA PHE A 380 -8.65 -15.74 -13.79
C PHE A 380 -8.97 -17.20 -14.05
N PHE A 381 -9.32 -17.94 -13.01
CA PHE A 381 -9.97 -19.23 -13.17
C PHE A 381 -11.04 -19.43 -12.11
N ILE A 382 -11.95 -20.35 -12.39
CA ILE A 382 -13.00 -20.75 -11.47
C ILE A 382 -12.77 -22.22 -11.13
N TYR A 383 -12.89 -22.57 -9.85
CA TYR A 383 -12.91 -23.95 -9.39
C TYR A 383 -14.07 -24.17 -8.42
N SER A 384 -14.28 -25.43 -8.04
CA SER A 384 -15.25 -25.78 -7.00
C SER A 384 -14.62 -26.71 -5.98
N ASP A 385 -14.78 -26.39 -4.70
CA ASP A 385 -14.37 -27.23 -3.57
C ASP A 385 -15.59 -27.47 -2.71
N GLU A 386 -15.89 -28.74 -2.41
CA GLU A 386 -17.05 -29.12 -1.58
C GLU A 386 -18.39 -28.49 -2.02
N GLY A 387 -18.57 -28.28 -3.33
CA GLY A 387 -19.77 -27.66 -3.91
C GLY A 387 -19.80 -26.13 -3.87
N VAL A 388 -18.82 -25.48 -3.26
CA VAL A 388 -18.66 -24.02 -3.22
C VAL A 388 -17.82 -23.55 -4.41
N LYS A 389 -18.26 -22.51 -5.11
CA LYS A 389 -17.54 -21.95 -6.26
C LYS A 389 -16.60 -20.83 -5.84
N HIS A 390 -15.39 -20.88 -6.39
CA HIS A 390 -14.34 -19.91 -6.15
C HIS A 390 -13.93 -19.23 -7.46
N ALA A 391 -13.50 -17.97 -7.38
CA ALA A 391 -12.86 -17.25 -8.48
C ALA A 391 -11.49 -16.74 -8.04
N VAL A 392 -10.46 -17.17 -8.75
CA VAL A 392 -9.07 -16.83 -8.45
C VAL A 392 -8.57 -15.84 -9.48
N PHE A 393 -8.05 -14.72 -8.98
CA PHE A 393 -7.39 -13.67 -9.77
C PHE A 393 -5.96 -13.57 -9.29
N TYR A 394 -5.00 -14.00 -10.09
CA TYR A 394 -3.58 -13.98 -9.75
C TYR A 394 -2.77 -13.53 -10.96
N PRO A 395 -1.72 -12.70 -10.79
CA PRO A 395 -0.92 -12.21 -11.90
C PRO A 395 -0.32 -13.35 -12.73
N THR A 396 -0.17 -13.13 -14.03
CA THR A 396 0.60 -13.98 -14.94
C THR A 396 1.66 -13.13 -15.64
N LEU A 397 2.61 -13.77 -16.32
CA LEU A 397 3.62 -13.05 -17.11
C LEU A 397 2.97 -12.08 -18.12
N MET A 398 1.88 -12.48 -18.76
CA MET A 398 1.16 -11.62 -19.70
C MET A 398 0.46 -10.44 -19.00
N SER A 399 -0.23 -10.68 -17.86
CA SER A 399 -0.89 -9.58 -17.14
C SER A 399 0.13 -8.59 -16.58
N LEU A 400 1.28 -9.06 -16.12
CA LEU A 400 2.36 -8.18 -15.67
C LEU A 400 2.99 -7.44 -16.86
N SER A 401 3.28 -8.12 -17.98
CA SER A 401 3.86 -7.51 -19.18
C SER A 401 3.06 -6.30 -19.68
N VAL A 402 1.72 -6.40 -19.75
CA VAL A 402 0.89 -5.27 -20.20
C VAL A 402 0.86 -4.10 -19.21
N ARG A 403 1.13 -4.33 -17.92
CA ARG A 403 1.27 -3.26 -16.90
C ARG A 403 2.65 -2.60 -16.97
N LEU A 404 3.69 -3.38 -17.27
CA LEU A 404 5.02 -2.86 -17.59
C LEU A 404 4.97 -1.99 -18.85
N ASP A 405 4.24 -2.40 -19.89
CA ASP A 405 4.04 -1.58 -21.09
C ASP A 405 3.30 -0.28 -20.78
N GLU A 406 2.25 -0.32 -19.94
CA GLU A 406 1.57 0.89 -19.49
C GLU A 406 2.52 1.82 -18.72
N ALA A 407 3.30 1.29 -17.78
CA ALA A 407 4.31 2.07 -17.05
C ALA A 407 5.34 2.70 -18.00
N ARG A 408 5.81 1.96 -19.03
CA ARG A 408 6.71 2.50 -20.06
C ARG A 408 6.06 3.64 -20.85
N ASN A 409 4.79 3.48 -21.26
CA ASN A 409 4.05 4.47 -22.03
C ASN A 409 3.89 5.79 -21.28
N TRP A 410 3.73 5.74 -19.96
CA TRP A 410 3.65 6.93 -19.11
C TRP A 410 5.03 7.43 -18.63
N GLY A 411 6.08 6.63 -18.78
CA GLY A 411 7.42 6.93 -18.27
C GLY A 411 7.56 6.81 -16.75
N THR A 412 6.68 6.01 -16.11
CA THR A 412 6.71 5.78 -14.66
C THR A 412 7.72 4.70 -14.30
N GLY A 413 8.16 4.69 -13.05
CA GLY A 413 8.75 3.50 -12.42
C GLY A 413 7.69 2.46 -12.07
N LEU A 414 8.09 1.42 -11.33
CA LEU A 414 7.22 0.39 -10.76
C LEU A 414 7.39 0.29 -9.26
N SER A 415 6.32 0.09 -8.51
CA SER A 415 6.38 -0.42 -7.13
C SER A 415 5.76 -1.80 -7.06
N ILE A 416 6.44 -2.77 -6.43
CA ILE A 416 6.01 -4.17 -6.41
C ILE A 416 5.65 -4.58 -4.99
N TRP A 417 4.38 -4.93 -4.78
CA TRP A 417 3.89 -5.46 -3.50
C TRP A 417 3.49 -6.95 -3.61
N GLU A 418 4.10 -7.85 -2.83
CA GLU A 418 5.49 -7.78 -2.37
C GLU A 418 6.29 -8.92 -3.01
N ILE A 419 7.60 -8.72 -3.17
CA ILE A 419 8.38 -9.52 -4.13
C ILE A 419 8.55 -11.00 -3.73
N GLY A 420 8.28 -11.36 -2.48
CA GLY A 420 8.24 -12.73 -1.99
C GLY A 420 6.91 -13.45 -2.24
N GLN A 421 5.83 -12.76 -2.62
CA GLN A 421 4.52 -13.37 -2.90
C GLN A 421 4.45 -13.94 -4.31
N GLY A 422 5.28 -13.45 -5.22
CA GLY A 422 5.25 -13.80 -6.64
C GLY A 422 5.76 -15.19 -6.98
N LEU A 423 5.57 -15.54 -8.26
CA LEU A 423 6.23 -16.67 -8.90
C LEU A 423 7.63 -16.24 -9.36
N ASP A 424 8.61 -17.14 -9.32
CA ASP A 424 10.02 -16.79 -9.48
C ASP A 424 10.33 -16.23 -10.87
N TYR A 425 9.69 -16.78 -11.91
CA TYR A 425 9.82 -16.28 -13.28
C TYR A 425 9.24 -14.86 -13.51
N PHE A 426 8.55 -14.26 -12.53
CA PHE A 426 8.08 -12.87 -12.63
C PHE A 426 9.25 -11.89 -12.61
N PHE A 427 10.41 -12.27 -12.09
CA PHE A 427 11.58 -11.38 -12.16
C PHE A 427 12.19 -11.34 -13.57
N ASP A 428 11.93 -12.33 -14.42
CA ASP A 428 12.43 -12.31 -15.81
C ASP A 428 11.76 -11.23 -16.66
N ILE A 429 10.56 -10.78 -16.32
CA ILE A 429 9.89 -9.68 -17.06
C ILE A 429 10.40 -8.29 -16.67
N LEU A 430 11.07 -8.16 -15.51
CA LEU A 430 11.63 -6.91 -14.99
C LEU A 430 12.93 -6.50 -15.68
#